data_AF-A0A374V7C6-F1
#
_entry.id   AF-A0A374V7C6-F1
#
_cell.length_a   1.000
_cell.length_b   1.000
_cell.length_c   1.000
_cell.angle_alpha   90.00
_cell.angle_beta   90.00
_cell.angle_gamma   90.00
#
_symmetry.space_group_name_H-M   'P 1'
#
loop_
_entity.id
_entity.type
_entity.pdbx_description
1 polymer ?
#
loop_
_entity_poly.entity_id
_entity_poly.type
_entity_poly.pdbx_seq_one_letter_code
_entity_poly.pdbx_strand_id
1 'polypeptide(L)'
;MRNKLLLSAALFPLYGMAEEVCDMPQGSVTHADKTRPNIILFLVDDMGWQDTSLPFWTQRTKYNDTYHTPNMEKLAAQGRMFTQAYACSISSPTRVSLFSGMNAARHRVTSWTLRKNTTHEQPDSIMIYPEWNVNGICQEPGVERTTQVTSLAQLLKNNGYHTIHCGKAHFGAEDTPGADPLKMGFDVNIAGHAAGSPASYYGTENFGNKPDGKSPLAAVPGLEEYHGKDIFLSEALTIEAEKALDTAQKIDKPFFLYMAHYAIHTPIQPDMRFYQKYIDAGLPPVEAAYATLIEGMDKSLGDIMDYLDKNNLTENTVLIFMSDNGGLAAHTRAGQLHIQNYPLNSGKGSAYEGGVREPMIIRWPGVVTPETKCNHYLMIEDFFPTILEIAEVEHYNTIQQRDGISFLPLLTGKGKMKDRDIYWHYPHSWGPSGPGIGATCSIRSGDWKLVYYFDSGKHELFNIPADISEKNDVAGKNPTLVKKLSQKLSNYLRSVDAQRPILRATQQLAPWPDETFK
;
A
#
# COMPACT_ATOMS: atom_id res chain seq x y z
N MET A 1 -31.97 74.49 -42.81
CA MET A 1 -33.39 74.18 -43.10
C MET A 1 -33.87 73.12 -42.11
N ARG A 2 -35.01 73.37 -41.44
CA ARG A 2 -35.94 72.44 -40.74
C ARG A 2 -35.34 71.40 -39.75
N ASN A 3 -35.56 71.51 -38.42
CA ASN A 3 -36.75 71.09 -37.63
C ASN A 3 -37.29 69.70 -38.04
N LYS A 4 -37.45 68.64 -37.22
CA LYS A 4 -37.76 68.39 -35.78
C LYS A 4 -37.30 66.92 -35.46
N LEU A 5 -36.71 66.57 -34.31
CA LEU A 5 -37.25 66.34 -32.94
C LEU A 5 -37.78 64.91 -32.70
N LEU A 6 -37.19 64.15 -31.74
CA LEU A 6 -37.87 63.46 -30.61
C LEU A 6 -36.88 62.65 -29.71
N LEU A 7 -36.87 63.05 -28.41
CA LEU A 7 -36.74 62.32 -27.11
C LEU A 7 -35.83 61.07 -26.95
N SER A 8 -35.21 60.75 -25.80
CA SER A 8 -35.10 61.32 -24.45
C SER A 8 -34.03 60.52 -23.67
N ALA A 9 -33.25 61.13 -22.79
CA ALA A 9 -32.68 60.45 -21.62
C ALA A 9 -32.37 61.49 -20.54
N ALA A 10 -33.09 61.42 -19.42
CA ALA A 10 -32.88 62.27 -18.25
C ALA A 10 -31.78 61.69 -17.35
N LEU A 11 -31.04 62.59 -16.70
CA LEU A 11 -29.92 62.35 -15.79
C LEU A 11 -30.29 62.86 -14.38
N PHE A 12 -29.52 62.35 -13.38
CA PHE A 12 -29.42 62.73 -11.95
C PHE A 12 -30.32 61.97 -10.96
N PRO A 13 -29.96 61.90 -9.66
CA PRO A 13 -28.64 61.71 -9.00
C PRO A 13 -28.68 60.55 -7.98
N LEU A 14 -27.56 59.89 -7.70
CA LEU A 14 -27.49 58.83 -6.66
C LEU A 14 -27.07 59.42 -5.31
N TYR A 15 -28.01 59.40 -4.37
CA TYR A 15 -27.83 59.65 -2.93
C TYR A 15 -27.40 58.35 -2.24
N GLY A 16 -26.49 58.46 -1.27
CA GLY A 16 -26.04 57.33 -0.45
C GLY A 16 -26.99 57.00 0.70
N MET A 17 -26.90 55.75 1.17
CA MET A 17 -27.31 55.28 2.49
C MET A 17 -26.29 54.24 2.96
N ALA A 18 -25.97 54.31 4.25
CA ALA A 18 -24.94 53.54 4.94
C ALA A 18 -25.31 52.06 5.10
N GLU A 19 -24.30 51.19 5.08
CA GLU A 19 -24.37 49.86 5.71
C GLU A 19 -23.26 49.74 6.75
N GLU A 20 -23.66 49.31 7.94
CA GLU A 20 -22.82 49.05 9.10
C GLU A 20 -21.79 47.96 8.78
N VAL A 21 -20.52 48.28 8.94
CA VAL A 21 -19.43 47.29 8.93
C VAL A 21 -19.43 46.62 10.30
N CYS A 22 -19.95 45.39 10.34
CA CYS A 22 -19.77 44.50 11.48
C CYS A 22 -18.31 44.02 11.46
N ASP A 23 -17.49 44.57 12.36
CA ASP A 23 -16.09 44.23 12.56
C ASP A 23 -16.00 42.79 13.10
N MET A 24 -15.80 41.83 12.20
CA MET A 24 -15.48 40.46 12.57
C MET A 24 -14.03 40.43 13.05
N PRO A 25 -13.72 39.86 14.23
CA PRO A 25 -12.35 39.81 14.70
C PRO A 25 -11.51 39.06 13.67
N GLN A 26 -10.49 39.74 13.15
CA GLN A 26 -9.41 39.10 12.40
C GLN A 26 -8.79 38.06 13.34
N GLY A 27 -9.25 36.81 13.21
CA GLY A 27 -8.55 35.67 13.74
C GLY A 27 -7.13 35.75 13.21
N SER A 28 -6.17 35.88 14.12
CA SER A 28 -4.76 35.87 13.80
C SER A 28 -4.47 34.58 13.03
N VAL A 29 -4.35 34.70 11.71
CA VAL A 29 -3.70 33.68 10.91
C VAL A 29 -2.25 33.73 11.35
N THR A 30 -1.91 32.91 12.34
CA THR A 30 -0.52 32.61 12.66
C THR A 30 0.09 32.11 11.36
N HIS A 31 0.98 32.92 10.78
CA HIS A 31 1.87 32.47 9.73
C HIS A 31 2.53 31.18 10.26
N ALA A 32 2.09 30.03 9.75
CA ALA A 32 2.80 28.78 9.97
C ALA A 32 4.21 29.02 9.45
N ASP A 33 5.17 29.06 10.37
CA ASP A 33 6.57 29.03 10.02
C ASP A 33 6.75 27.88 9.03
N LYS A 34 7.46 28.15 7.93
CA LYS A 34 7.70 27.24 6.80
C LYS A 34 8.45 25.98 7.26
N THR A 35 7.79 25.12 8.01
CA THR A 35 8.29 23.85 8.52
C THR A 35 7.79 22.77 7.58
N ARG A 36 8.72 21.93 7.13
CA ARG A 36 8.39 20.75 6.31
C ARG A 36 7.37 19.88 7.05
N PRO A 37 6.40 19.27 6.34
CA PRO A 37 5.35 18.52 7.01
C PRO A 37 5.89 17.25 7.67
N ASN A 38 5.27 16.84 8.77
CA ASN A 38 5.38 15.47 9.26
C ASN A 38 4.69 14.53 8.26
N ILE A 39 5.15 13.29 8.21
CA ILE A 39 4.61 12.29 7.29
C ILE A 39 4.30 11.02 8.07
N ILE A 40 3.06 10.54 8.00
CA ILE A 40 2.65 9.23 8.49
C ILE A 40 2.24 8.39 7.29
N LEU A 41 2.94 7.27 7.10
CA LEU A 41 2.49 6.18 6.23
C LEU A 41 1.92 5.07 7.10
N PHE A 42 0.59 4.98 7.11
CA PHE A 42 -0.19 3.94 7.76
C PHE A 42 -0.42 2.80 6.77
N LEU A 43 0.36 1.73 6.87
CA LEU A 43 0.33 0.59 5.96
C LEU A 43 -0.27 -0.64 6.65
N VAL A 44 -1.37 -1.15 6.09
CA VAL A 44 -2.06 -2.36 6.57
C VAL A 44 -1.59 -3.58 5.78
N ASP A 45 -1.45 -4.72 6.45
CA ASP A 45 -1.03 -5.98 5.84
C ASP A 45 -2.22 -6.81 5.33
N ASP A 46 -2.17 -7.26 4.08
CA ASP A 46 -3.17 -8.14 3.46
C ASP A 46 -4.63 -7.61 3.53
N MET A 47 -4.83 -6.30 3.41
CA MET A 47 -6.15 -5.69 3.46
C MET A 47 -6.68 -5.46 2.05
N GLY A 48 -7.71 -6.23 1.69
CA GLY A 48 -8.37 -6.11 0.41
C GLY A 48 -9.09 -4.78 0.22
N TRP A 49 -9.32 -4.44 -1.04
CA TRP A 49 -10.00 -3.22 -1.47
C TRP A 49 -11.40 -2.99 -0.87
N GLN A 50 -12.01 -4.05 -0.36
CA GLN A 50 -13.37 -4.08 0.18
C GLN A 50 -13.41 -4.45 1.67
N ASP A 51 -12.24 -4.64 2.31
CA ASP A 51 -12.12 -4.95 3.73
C ASP A 51 -12.29 -3.70 4.61
N THR A 52 -13.36 -2.93 4.35
CA THR A 52 -13.65 -1.64 4.99
C THR A 52 -15.10 -1.25 4.77
N SER A 53 -15.68 -0.46 5.67
CA SER A 53 -17.01 0.17 5.52
C SER A 53 -17.07 1.26 4.44
N LEU A 54 -15.90 1.81 4.07
CA LEU A 54 -15.75 2.88 3.10
C LEU A 54 -15.83 2.36 1.65
N PRO A 55 -16.82 2.77 0.84
CA PRO A 55 -16.97 2.28 -0.53
C PRO A 55 -15.96 2.92 -1.49
N PHE A 56 -14.93 2.14 -1.84
CA PHE A 56 -13.98 2.48 -2.93
C PHE A 56 -14.56 2.21 -4.32
N TRP A 57 -15.51 1.28 -4.44
CA TRP A 57 -16.22 1.04 -5.69
C TRP A 57 -17.32 2.09 -5.93
N THR A 58 -17.93 2.04 -7.11
CA THR A 58 -19.08 2.88 -7.45
C THR A 58 -20.36 2.43 -6.75
N GLN A 59 -20.38 1.22 -6.19
CA GLN A 59 -21.50 0.66 -5.43
C GLN A 59 -20.99 0.15 -4.08
N ARG A 60 -21.82 0.28 -3.04
CA ARG A 60 -21.58 -0.40 -1.77
C ARG A 60 -21.71 -1.91 -1.97
N THR A 61 -20.80 -2.66 -1.37
CA THR A 61 -20.82 -4.12 -1.37
C THR A 61 -21.30 -4.65 -0.03
N LYS A 62 -21.64 -5.95 0.02
CA LYS A 62 -21.95 -6.62 1.29
C LYS A 62 -20.81 -6.48 2.32
N TYR A 63 -19.56 -6.36 1.88
CA TYR A 63 -18.40 -6.22 2.75
C TYR A 63 -18.36 -4.83 3.38
N ASN A 64 -18.71 -3.79 2.61
CA ASN A 64 -18.85 -2.43 3.17
C ASN A 64 -19.97 -2.33 4.21
N ASP A 65 -21.02 -3.13 4.08
CA ASP A 65 -22.11 -3.16 5.05
C ASP A 65 -21.82 -4.10 6.23
N THR A 66 -20.80 -4.96 6.11
CA THR A 66 -20.39 -5.92 7.14
C THR A 66 -19.34 -5.35 8.06
N TYR A 67 -18.26 -4.78 7.51
CA TYR A 67 -17.14 -4.27 8.28
C TYR A 67 -17.44 -2.89 8.86
N HIS A 68 -16.75 -2.53 9.94
CA HIS A 68 -16.92 -1.24 10.61
C HIS A 68 -15.58 -0.51 10.72
N THR A 69 -15.42 0.56 9.93
CA THR A 69 -14.18 1.35 9.85
C THR A 69 -14.45 2.87 9.82
N PRO A 70 -15.08 3.42 10.88
CA PRO A 70 -15.47 4.83 10.92
C PRO A 70 -14.28 5.80 10.80
N ASN A 71 -13.07 5.40 11.20
CA ASN A 71 -11.90 6.26 11.13
C ASN A 71 -11.35 6.35 9.69
N MET A 72 -11.43 5.29 8.90
CA MET A 72 -11.19 5.37 7.46
C MET A 72 -12.21 6.28 6.77
N GLU A 73 -13.49 6.23 7.15
CA GLU A 73 -14.51 7.15 6.62
C GLU A 73 -14.21 8.61 7.01
N LYS A 74 -13.84 8.87 8.27
CA LYS A 74 -13.38 10.19 8.76
C LYS A 74 -12.16 10.68 7.99
N LEU A 75 -11.15 9.83 7.78
CA LEU A 75 -9.95 10.17 7.03
C LEU A 75 -10.28 10.52 5.57
N ALA A 76 -11.18 9.76 4.94
CA ALA A 76 -11.62 10.03 3.58
C ALA A 76 -12.42 11.33 3.46
N ALA A 77 -13.26 11.64 4.45
CA ALA A 77 -13.97 12.91 4.51
C ALA A 77 -12.99 14.10 4.60
N GLN A 78 -11.85 13.92 5.28
CA GLN A 78 -10.82 14.95 5.42
C GLN A 78 -9.81 14.98 4.26
N GLY A 79 -9.91 14.06 3.30
CA GLY A 79 -8.85 13.83 2.33
C GLY A 79 -9.33 13.41 0.96
N ARG A 80 -8.46 12.69 0.26
CA ARG A 80 -8.71 12.15 -1.07
C ARG A 80 -8.51 10.65 -1.06
N MET A 81 -9.50 9.92 -1.55
CA MET A 81 -9.39 8.48 -1.78
C MET A 81 -8.94 8.18 -3.21
N PHE A 82 -8.09 7.18 -3.38
CA PHE A 82 -7.63 6.68 -4.66
C PHE A 82 -8.28 5.33 -4.94
N THR A 83 -9.09 5.26 -5.98
CA THR A 83 -9.88 4.04 -6.27
C THR A 83 -9.13 3.04 -7.16
N GLN A 84 -7.96 3.43 -7.70
CA GLN A 84 -7.09 2.60 -8.55
C GLN A 84 -5.62 2.66 -8.07
N ALA A 85 -5.39 2.59 -6.76
CA ALA A 85 -4.05 2.39 -6.23
C ALA A 85 -3.65 0.91 -6.35
N TYR A 86 -2.41 0.64 -6.73
CA TYR A 86 -1.92 -0.71 -6.96
C TYR A 86 -0.65 -1.04 -6.16
N ALA A 87 -0.56 -2.30 -5.76
CA ALA A 87 0.60 -2.94 -5.12
C ALA A 87 0.99 -4.21 -5.88
N CYS A 88 2.02 -4.93 -5.40
CA CYS A 88 2.26 -6.30 -5.82
C CYS A 88 1.31 -7.27 -5.11
N SER A 89 1.19 -8.49 -5.61
CA SER A 89 0.26 -9.49 -5.05
C SER A 89 0.74 -10.17 -3.76
N ILE A 90 1.95 -9.84 -3.29
CA ILE A 90 2.58 -10.41 -2.09
C ILE A 90 3.31 -9.29 -1.33
N SER A 91 3.38 -9.39 -0.01
CA SER A 91 3.92 -8.38 0.90
C SER A 91 5.35 -7.90 0.58
N SER A 92 6.35 -8.80 0.55
CA SER A 92 7.77 -8.38 0.41
C SER A 92 8.02 -7.59 -0.88
N PRO A 93 7.54 -8.02 -2.07
CA PRO A 93 7.70 -7.22 -3.29
C PRO A 93 7.18 -5.79 -3.16
N THR A 94 5.99 -5.60 -2.57
CA THR A 94 5.41 -4.27 -2.36
C THR A 94 6.24 -3.43 -1.40
N ARG A 95 6.59 -3.98 -0.24
CA ARG A 95 7.36 -3.26 0.80
C ARG A 95 8.76 -2.90 0.31
N VAL A 96 9.38 -3.78 -0.48
CA VAL A 96 10.66 -3.49 -1.13
C VAL A 96 10.52 -2.40 -2.19
N SER A 97 9.49 -2.45 -3.03
CA SER A 97 9.22 -1.42 -4.04
C SER A 97 8.99 -0.06 -3.41
N LEU A 98 8.24 0.00 -2.30
CA LEU A 98 8.01 1.20 -1.48
C LEU A 98 9.32 1.86 -1.00
N PHE A 99 10.26 1.07 -0.46
CA PHE A 99 11.49 1.60 0.15
C PHE A 99 12.67 1.72 -0.81
N SER A 100 12.56 1.22 -2.04
CA SER A 100 13.60 1.33 -3.06
C SER A 100 13.22 2.25 -4.23
N GLY A 101 11.92 2.46 -4.46
CA GLY A 101 11.39 3.11 -5.65
C GLY A 101 11.58 2.29 -6.93
N MET A 102 11.98 1.02 -6.82
CA MET A 102 12.16 0.08 -7.93
C MET A 102 10.88 -0.72 -8.12
N ASN A 103 10.59 -1.11 -9.36
CA ASN A 103 9.57 -2.11 -9.63
C ASN A 103 10.05 -3.51 -9.20
N ALA A 104 9.10 -4.38 -8.85
CA ALA A 104 9.38 -5.75 -8.43
C ALA A 104 10.23 -6.56 -9.41
N ALA A 105 10.00 -6.39 -10.71
CA ALA A 105 10.78 -7.04 -11.75
C ALA A 105 12.27 -6.70 -11.69
N ARG A 106 12.61 -5.46 -11.29
CA ARG A 106 14.00 -4.96 -11.21
C ARG A 106 14.70 -5.43 -9.95
N HIS A 107 14.07 -5.28 -8.79
CA HIS A 107 14.70 -5.63 -7.51
C HIS A 107 14.70 -7.15 -7.25
N ARG A 108 13.92 -7.93 -7.99
CA ARG A 108 13.88 -9.40 -7.94
C ARG A 108 13.50 -10.00 -6.58
N VAL A 109 13.26 -9.23 -5.52
CA VAL A 109 12.52 -9.67 -4.33
C VAL A 109 11.04 -9.86 -4.71
N THR A 110 10.75 -10.93 -5.45
CA THR A 110 9.48 -11.08 -6.19
C THR A 110 8.52 -12.07 -5.53
N SER A 111 8.88 -12.61 -4.35
CA SER A 111 7.97 -13.30 -3.44
C SER A 111 8.37 -13.04 -1.99
N TRP A 112 7.71 -13.66 -1.01
CA TRP A 112 7.93 -13.38 0.42
C TRP A 112 9.22 -13.99 0.97
N THR A 113 9.97 -13.19 1.75
CA THR A 113 11.25 -13.57 2.36
C THR A 113 11.06 -13.99 3.82
N LEU A 114 11.95 -14.82 4.36
CA LEU A 114 12.00 -15.10 5.80
C LEU A 114 13.36 -15.64 6.24
N ARG A 115 13.78 -16.77 5.68
CA ARG A 115 15.02 -17.46 6.05
C ARG A 115 16.13 -17.11 5.08
N LYS A 116 17.33 -16.84 5.60
CA LYS A 116 18.51 -16.53 4.79
C LYS A 116 18.76 -17.60 3.73
N ASN A 117 19.01 -17.17 2.50
CA ASN A 117 19.37 -18.00 1.35
C ASN A 117 18.37 -19.13 1.03
N THR A 118 17.12 -19.02 1.51
CA THR A 118 16.12 -20.10 1.42
C THR A 118 14.85 -19.58 0.75
N THR A 119 14.40 -20.27 -0.29
CA THR A 119 13.07 -20.04 -0.87
C THR A 119 12.00 -20.84 -0.10
N HIS A 120 10.79 -20.31 -0.02
CA HIS A 120 9.62 -21.02 0.50
C HIS A 120 8.98 -21.94 -0.55
N GLU A 121 9.32 -21.73 -1.81
CA GLU A 121 8.73 -22.42 -2.95
C GLU A 121 9.01 -23.92 -2.86
N GLN A 122 7.97 -24.70 -3.07
CA GLN A 122 8.08 -26.15 -3.16
C GLN A 122 8.48 -26.56 -4.59
N PRO A 123 9.09 -27.75 -4.77
CA PRO A 123 9.37 -28.27 -6.10
C PRO A 123 8.10 -28.34 -6.97
N ASP A 124 8.15 -27.68 -8.12
CA ASP A 124 7.06 -27.67 -9.10
C ASP A 124 7.28 -28.71 -10.20
N SER A 125 6.22 -29.30 -10.77
CA SER A 125 6.33 -30.35 -11.80
C SER A 125 6.54 -29.81 -13.22
N ILE A 126 6.22 -28.54 -13.46
CA ILE A 126 6.30 -27.87 -14.77
C ILE A 126 7.53 -26.96 -14.83
N MET A 127 7.80 -26.23 -13.76
CA MET A 127 8.79 -25.15 -13.74
C MET A 127 9.92 -25.36 -12.73
N ILE A 128 11.04 -24.69 -13.00
CA ILE A 128 12.10 -24.39 -12.02
C ILE A 128 12.08 -22.87 -11.87
N TYR A 129 11.79 -22.39 -10.67
CA TYR A 129 11.72 -20.97 -10.37
C TYR A 129 13.11 -20.32 -10.37
N PRO A 130 13.21 -19.03 -10.72
CA PRO A 130 14.50 -18.36 -10.84
C PRO A 130 15.18 -18.19 -9.48
N GLU A 131 16.50 -18.06 -9.48
CA GLU A 131 17.25 -17.69 -8.26
C GLU A 131 17.04 -16.21 -7.93
N TRP A 132 15.91 -15.91 -7.30
CA TRP A 132 15.51 -14.56 -6.94
C TRP A 132 16.19 -14.07 -5.65
N ASN A 133 16.04 -12.79 -5.34
CA ASN A 133 16.65 -12.14 -4.18
C ASN A 133 15.91 -12.49 -2.87
N VAL A 134 16.04 -13.74 -2.44
CA VAL A 134 15.37 -14.31 -1.24
C VAL A 134 15.76 -13.63 0.07
N ASN A 135 16.84 -12.85 0.09
CA ASN A 135 17.29 -12.10 1.26
C ASN A 135 16.75 -10.67 1.30
N GLY A 136 15.98 -10.24 0.31
CA GLY A 136 15.34 -8.93 0.29
C GLY A 136 16.28 -7.79 -0.15
N ILE A 137 16.18 -6.65 0.51
CA ILE A 137 17.01 -5.46 0.26
C ILE A 137 17.91 -5.13 1.44
N CYS A 138 19.02 -4.46 1.17
CA CYS A 138 19.85 -3.83 2.20
C CYS A 138 20.61 -2.63 1.64
N GLN A 139 21.19 -1.83 2.53
CA GLN A 139 22.05 -0.71 2.11
C GLN A 139 23.53 -1.13 1.94
N GLU A 140 23.93 -2.23 2.60
CA GLU A 140 25.30 -2.76 2.57
C GLU A 140 25.60 -3.46 1.22
N PRO A 141 26.75 -3.18 0.56
CA PRO A 141 27.14 -3.86 -0.68
C PRO A 141 27.59 -5.30 -0.42
N GLY A 142 27.47 -6.15 -1.45
CA GLY A 142 28.05 -7.50 -1.42
C GLY A 142 27.30 -8.54 -0.59
N VAL A 143 26.09 -8.22 -0.11
CA VAL A 143 25.24 -9.20 0.59
C VAL A 143 24.58 -10.12 -0.45
N GLU A 144 24.85 -11.41 -0.33
CA GLU A 144 24.38 -12.43 -1.26
C GLU A 144 22.84 -12.41 -1.41
N ARG A 145 22.34 -12.60 -2.63
CA ARG A 145 20.90 -12.70 -2.96
C ARG A 145 20.03 -11.57 -2.37
N THR A 146 20.61 -10.37 -2.28
CA THR A 146 19.90 -9.12 -1.95
C THR A 146 19.96 -8.14 -3.12
N THR A 147 19.06 -7.14 -3.11
CA THR A 147 19.27 -5.92 -3.89
C THR A 147 19.80 -4.80 -2.99
N GLN A 148 20.91 -4.21 -3.40
CA GLN A 148 21.46 -3.06 -2.70
C GLN A 148 20.63 -1.81 -3.02
N VAL A 149 20.20 -1.06 -2.00
CA VAL A 149 19.40 0.16 -2.17
C VAL A 149 19.87 1.29 -1.27
N THR A 150 19.66 2.54 -1.70
CA THR A 150 19.53 3.69 -0.82
C THR A 150 18.06 3.77 -0.42
N SER A 151 17.78 3.47 0.84
CA SER A 151 16.40 3.35 1.35
C SER A 151 15.69 4.72 1.43
N LEU A 152 14.36 4.73 1.23
CA LEU A 152 13.50 5.90 1.45
C LEU A 152 13.73 6.52 2.86
N ALA A 153 13.73 5.69 3.90
CA ALA A 153 13.94 6.15 5.27
C ALA A 153 15.34 6.77 5.44
N GLN A 154 16.37 6.19 4.82
CA GLN A 154 17.72 6.75 4.86
C GLN A 154 17.79 8.13 4.20
N LEU A 155 17.10 8.33 3.07
CA LEU A 155 17.04 9.63 2.42
C LEU A 155 16.31 10.67 3.27
N LEU A 156 15.18 10.31 3.88
CA LEU A 156 14.46 11.20 4.79
C LEU A 156 15.34 11.57 6.01
N LYS A 157 15.97 10.58 6.64
CA LYS A 157 16.88 10.77 7.77
C LYS A 157 18.06 11.67 7.41
N ASN A 158 18.70 11.42 6.27
CA ASN A 158 19.82 12.25 5.78
C ASN A 158 19.40 13.70 5.49
N ASN A 159 18.12 13.92 5.20
CA ASN A 159 17.55 15.25 4.97
C ASN A 159 16.84 15.80 6.22
N GLY A 160 17.14 15.28 7.41
CA GLY A 160 16.75 15.91 8.68
C GLY A 160 15.37 15.52 9.21
N TYR A 161 14.75 14.46 8.69
CA TYR A 161 13.61 13.85 9.36
C TYR A 161 14.06 12.96 10.52
N HIS A 162 13.28 12.94 11.59
CA HIS A 162 13.34 11.86 12.57
C HIS A 162 12.49 10.69 12.05
N THR A 163 13.06 9.49 11.97
CA THR A 163 12.44 8.36 11.26
C THR A 163 12.04 7.24 12.21
N ILE A 164 10.77 6.89 12.23
CA ILE A 164 10.17 5.93 13.17
C ILE A 164 9.54 4.79 12.38
N HIS A 165 9.95 3.56 12.67
CA HIS A 165 9.31 2.34 12.21
C HIS A 165 8.49 1.72 13.36
N CYS A 166 7.24 1.35 13.10
CA CYS A 166 6.40 0.59 14.04
C CYS A 166 5.67 -0.56 13.34
N GLY A 167 5.91 -1.80 13.78
CA GLY A 167 5.20 -3.01 13.34
C GLY A 167 5.96 -3.90 12.35
N LYS A 168 5.36 -4.26 11.22
CA LYS A 168 5.90 -5.19 10.22
C LYS A 168 6.88 -4.49 9.28
N ALA A 169 8.16 -4.86 9.38
CA ALA A 169 9.21 -4.42 8.46
C ALA A 169 9.23 -5.26 7.18
N HIS A 170 9.68 -6.52 7.30
CA HIS A 170 9.70 -7.50 6.20
C HIS A 170 10.50 -7.09 4.95
N PHE A 171 11.59 -6.34 5.13
CA PHE A 171 12.46 -5.88 4.03
C PHE A 171 13.54 -6.89 3.63
N GLY A 172 13.94 -7.77 4.55
CA GLY A 172 14.99 -8.76 4.33
C GLY A 172 14.81 -10.02 5.18
N ALA A 173 15.53 -11.07 4.81
CA ALA A 173 15.50 -12.35 5.53
C ALA A 173 16.28 -12.27 6.86
N GLU A 174 16.00 -13.18 7.79
CA GLU A 174 16.71 -13.34 9.06
C GLU A 174 18.24 -13.41 8.82
N ASP A 175 19.03 -12.87 9.75
CA ASP A 175 20.50 -12.80 9.65
C ASP A 175 21.04 -12.06 8.40
N THR A 176 20.25 -11.13 7.86
CA THR A 176 20.67 -10.19 6.81
C THR A 176 20.48 -8.76 7.27
N PRO A 177 21.25 -7.78 6.76
CA PRO A 177 21.13 -6.39 7.20
C PRO A 177 19.73 -5.79 7.01
N GLY A 178 18.99 -6.22 5.98
CA GLY A 178 17.64 -5.76 5.69
C GLY A 178 16.59 -6.17 6.72
N ALA A 179 16.87 -7.17 7.56
CA ALA A 179 15.95 -7.58 8.62
C ALA A 179 15.78 -6.53 9.72
N ASP A 180 16.74 -5.60 9.86
CA ASP A 180 16.74 -4.58 10.91
C ASP A 180 16.37 -3.20 10.32
N PRO A 181 15.20 -2.64 10.65
CA PRO A 181 14.81 -1.29 10.25
C PRO A 181 15.85 -0.21 10.58
N LEU A 182 16.62 -0.35 11.66
CA LEU A 182 17.65 0.63 12.02
C LEU A 182 18.75 0.70 10.95
N LYS A 183 19.08 -0.44 10.33
CA LYS A 183 20.01 -0.52 9.19
C LYS A 183 19.42 -0.03 7.87
N MET A 184 18.10 0.12 7.81
CA MET A 184 17.37 0.64 6.63
C MET A 184 17.11 2.15 6.71
N GLY A 185 17.67 2.83 7.72
CA GLY A 185 17.64 4.28 7.84
C GLY A 185 16.62 4.81 8.84
N PHE A 186 15.97 3.95 9.63
CA PHE A 186 15.14 4.38 10.75
C PHE A 186 15.98 4.74 11.99
N ASP A 187 15.54 5.72 12.78
CA ASP A 187 16.11 6.05 14.08
C ASP A 187 15.51 5.20 15.21
N VAL A 188 14.22 4.85 15.06
CA VAL A 188 13.46 4.07 16.03
C VAL A 188 12.87 2.85 15.34
N ASN A 189 12.98 1.68 15.98
CA ASN A 189 12.33 0.45 15.56
C ASN A 189 11.47 -0.10 16.70
N ILE A 190 10.17 -0.13 16.49
CA ILE A 190 9.20 -0.83 17.35
C ILE A 190 8.74 -2.09 16.61
N ALA A 191 9.01 -3.26 17.18
CA ALA A 191 8.51 -4.57 16.72
C ALA A 191 8.90 -5.04 15.30
N GLY A 192 9.78 -4.32 14.60
CA GLY A 192 10.22 -4.66 13.24
C GLY A 192 11.34 -5.68 13.21
N HIS A 193 11.14 -6.71 12.39
CA HIS A 193 12.15 -7.73 12.09
C HIS A 193 11.89 -8.39 10.71
N ALA A 194 12.58 -9.50 10.43
CA ALA A 194 12.52 -10.21 9.16
C ALA A 194 11.16 -10.86 8.81
N ALA A 195 10.34 -11.23 9.80
CA ALA A 195 9.14 -12.01 9.52
C ALA A 195 8.01 -11.14 8.95
N GLY A 196 7.25 -11.75 8.05
CA GLY A 196 6.12 -11.12 7.40
C GLY A 196 4.78 -11.30 8.10
N SER A 197 4.75 -11.90 9.29
CA SER A 197 3.52 -12.22 10.01
C SER A 197 3.81 -12.28 11.50
N PRO A 198 2.83 -12.03 12.37
CA PRO A 198 2.97 -12.31 13.80
C PRO A 198 2.72 -13.80 14.07
N ALA A 199 3.39 -14.35 15.09
CA ALA A 199 3.10 -15.69 15.59
C ALA A 199 1.80 -15.72 16.41
N SER A 200 1.47 -14.61 17.08
CA SER A 200 0.22 -14.38 17.79
C SER A 200 -0.05 -12.87 17.92
N TYR A 201 -1.32 -12.49 17.95
CA TYR A 201 -1.80 -11.15 18.24
C TYR A 201 -2.00 -10.89 19.74
N TYR A 202 -1.92 -11.91 20.60
CA TYR A 202 -2.26 -11.77 22.02
C TYR A 202 -1.03 -11.51 22.89
N GLY A 203 -1.11 -10.48 23.73
CA GLY A 203 -0.13 -10.22 24.80
C GLY A 203 -0.10 -11.34 25.84
N THR A 204 -1.22 -12.01 26.09
CA THR A 204 -1.32 -13.20 26.97
C THR A 204 -0.54 -14.40 26.45
N GLU A 205 -0.26 -14.44 25.14
CA GLU A 205 0.62 -15.42 24.49
C GLU A 205 2.00 -14.83 24.17
N ASN A 206 2.34 -13.68 24.77
CA ASN A 206 3.57 -12.92 24.56
C ASN A 206 3.86 -12.63 23.08
N PHE A 207 2.81 -12.47 22.26
CA PHE A 207 2.91 -12.35 20.79
C PHE A 207 3.72 -13.48 20.12
N GLY A 208 3.72 -14.67 20.76
CA GLY A 208 4.45 -15.86 20.34
C GLY A 208 5.82 -16.05 21.00
N ASN A 209 6.32 -15.10 21.80
CA ASN A 209 7.60 -15.23 22.48
C ASN A 209 7.58 -16.30 23.57
N LYS A 210 8.67 -17.06 23.65
CA LYS A 210 8.86 -18.12 24.67
C LYS A 210 10.04 -17.74 25.57
N PRO A 211 9.81 -17.14 26.75
CA PRO A 211 10.88 -16.74 27.67
C PRO A 211 11.81 -17.89 28.05
N ASP A 212 11.25 -19.10 28.20
CA ASP A 212 11.98 -20.29 28.65
C ASP A 212 12.42 -21.21 27.49
N GLY A 213 12.46 -20.71 26.26
CA GLY A 213 12.80 -21.55 25.10
C GLY A 213 13.06 -20.78 23.81
N LYS A 214 13.09 -21.51 22.70
CA LYS A 214 13.26 -20.90 21.37
C LYS A 214 11.92 -20.37 20.86
N SER A 215 11.80 -19.05 20.74
CA SER A 215 10.68 -18.40 20.08
C SER A 215 10.56 -18.85 18.60
N PRO A 216 9.34 -18.95 18.04
CA PRO A 216 9.14 -19.10 16.61
C PRO A 216 9.68 -17.86 15.88
N LEU A 217 10.02 -18.01 14.59
CA LEU A 217 10.58 -16.92 13.78
C LEU A 217 9.66 -15.70 13.67
N ALA A 218 8.36 -15.91 13.78
CA ALA A 218 7.33 -14.88 13.69
C ALA A 218 6.97 -14.24 15.05
N ALA A 219 7.65 -14.61 16.14
CA ALA A 219 7.42 -13.97 17.43
C ALA A 219 7.74 -12.47 17.35
N VAL A 220 6.84 -11.62 17.83
CA VAL A 220 6.98 -10.17 17.68
C VAL A 220 7.91 -9.62 18.76
N PRO A 221 9.06 -8.99 18.43
CA PRO A 221 10.04 -8.53 19.40
C PRO A 221 9.68 -7.15 19.98
N GLY A 222 10.36 -6.74 21.06
CA GLY A 222 10.37 -5.33 21.50
C GLY A 222 9.06 -4.86 22.15
N LEU A 223 8.21 -5.80 22.58
CA LEU A 223 6.93 -5.56 23.25
C LEU A 223 6.87 -6.32 24.59
N GLU A 224 8.01 -6.54 25.24
CA GLU A 224 8.13 -7.33 26.47
C GLU A 224 7.31 -6.72 27.62
N GLU A 225 7.10 -5.40 27.64
CA GLU A 225 6.25 -4.70 28.61
C GLU A 225 4.80 -5.23 28.57
N TYR A 226 4.36 -5.80 27.46
CA TYR A 226 2.99 -6.26 27.23
C TYR A 226 2.82 -7.78 27.37
N HIS A 227 3.90 -8.52 27.60
CA HIS A 227 3.85 -9.97 27.81
C HIS A 227 3.00 -10.34 29.04
N GLY A 228 2.09 -11.28 28.86
CA GLY A 228 1.12 -11.72 29.87
C GLY A 228 -0.07 -10.78 30.09
N LYS A 229 -0.13 -9.62 29.42
CA LYS A 229 -1.24 -8.66 29.56
C LYS A 229 -2.36 -8.98 28.56
N ASP A 230 -3.59 -8.70 28.96
CA ASP A 230 -4.77 -8.74 28.06
C ASP A 230 -4.76 -7.51 27.14
N ILE A 231 -3.92 -7.56 26.12
CA ILE A 231 -3.75 -6.52 25.11
C ILE A 231 -3.53 -7.16 23.75
N PHE A 232 -4.14 -6.57 22.73
CA PHE A 232 -4.00 -7.01 21.35
C PHE A 232 -2.81 -6.31 20.68
N LEU A 233 -2.13 -7.00 19.76
CA LEU A 233 -0.91 -6.50 19.12
C LEU A 233 -1.12 -5.14 18.42
N SER A 234 -2.23 -4.96 17.71
CA SER A 234 -2.56 -3.67 17.10
C SER A 234 -2.64 -2.54 18.11
N GLU A 235 -3.16 -2.80 19.32
CA GLU A 235 -3.23 -1.82 20.40
C GLU A 235 -1.84 -1.50 20.95
N ALA A 236 -1.03 -2.53 21.24
CA ALA A 236 0.33 -2.36 21.76
C ALA A 236 1.21 -1.54 20.81
N LEU A 237 1.14 -1.81 19.50
CA LEU A 237 1.86 -1.03 18.48
C LEU A 237 1.43 0.43 18.45
N THR A 238 0.13 0.70 18.63
CA THR A 238 -0.41 2.06 18.61
C THR A 238 0.08 2.86 19.82
N ILE A 239 0.05 2.25 21.01
CA ILE A 239 0.59 2.87 22.24
C ILE A 239 2.08 3.19 22.08
N GLU A 240 2.88 2.24 21.55
CA GLU A 240 4.31 2.49 21.33
C GLU A 240 4.57 3.54 20.24
N ALA A 241 3.73 3.61 19.20
CA ALA A 241 3.82 4.66 18.19
C ALA A 241 3.56 6.05 18.80
N GLU A 242 2.52 6.21 19.64
CA GLU A 242 2.25 7.46 20.34
C GLU A 242 3.40 7.86 21.28
N LYS A 243 3.98 6.90 22.03
CA LYS A 243 5.18 7.15 22.86
C LYS A 243 6.39 7.62 22.02
N ALA A 244 6.56 7.05 20.83
CA ALA A 244 7.61 7.48 19.91
C ALA A 244 7.33 8.88 19.33
N LEU A 245 6.07 9.21 19.03
CA LEU A 245 5.67 10.55 18.61
C LEU A 245 5.87 11.58 19.75
N ASP A 246 5.61 11.23 21.01
CA ASP A 246 5.90 12.10 22.16
C ASP A 246 7.39 12.43 22.29
N THR A 247 8.23 11.47 21.91
CA THR A 247 9.68 11.66 21.84
C THR A 247 10.05 12.53 20.64
N ALA A 248 9.44 12.29 19.48
CA ALA A 248 9.66 13.06 18.26
C ALA A 248 9.31 14.54 18.43
N GLN A 249 8.23 14.86 19.14
CA GLN A 249 7.82 16.25 19.43
C GLN A 249 8.86 17.04 20.24
N LYS A 250 9.75 16.35 20.98
CA LYS A 250 10.84 16.99 21.73
C LYS A 250 12.08 17.23 20.88
N ILE A 251 12.07 16.76 19.63
CA ILE A 251 13.14 16.92 18.66
C ILE A 251 12.71 18.01 17.69
N ASP A 252 13.56 19.01 17.48
CA ASP A 252 13.32 20.10 16.51
C ASP A 252 13.56 19.61 15.06
N LYS A 253 12.78 18.60 14.64
CA LYS A 253 12.80 17.95 13.32
C LYS A 253 11.40 17.46 12.96
N PRO A 254 10.98 17.51 11.68
CA PRO A 254 9.79 16.80 11.24
C PRO A 254 9.99 15.29 11.41
N PHE A 255 8.91 14.55 11.65
CA PHE A 255 8.97 13.09 11.76
C PHE A 255 8.40 12.39 10.52
N PHE A 256 8.94 11.21 10.24
CA PHE A 256 8.37 10.21 9.35
C PHE A 256 8.03 8.97 10.17
N LEU A 257 6.74 8.70 10.36
CA LEU A 257 6.24 7.48 10.97
C LEU A 257 5.77 6.51 9.90
N TYR A 258 6.44 5.36 9.81
CA TYR A 258 5.96 4.20 9.07
C TYR A 258 5.23 3.28 10.06
N MET A 259 3.91 3.47 10.16
CA MET A 259 3.00 2.67 10.98
C MET A 259 2.54 1.47 10.17
N ALA A 260 3.32 0.40 10.19
CA ALA A 260 3.12 -0.79 9.38
C ALA A 260 2.48 -1.90 10.22
N HIS A 261 1.16 -1.99 10.24
CA HIS A 261 0.50 -3.00 11.05
C HIS A 261 0.86 -4.44 10.61
N TYR A 262 0.93 -5.36 11.58
CA TYR A 262 0.83 -6.80 11.30
C TYR A 262 -0.61 -7.21 10.97
N ALA A 263 -1.59 -6.46 11.48
CA ALA A 263 -2.98 -6.62 11.10
C ALA A 263 -3.16 -6.30 9.60
N ILE A 264 -3.94 -7.09 8.85
CA ILE A 264 -4.88 -8.14 9.28
C ILE A 264 -4.40 -9.55 8.93
N HIS A 265 -3.09 -9.75 8.80
CA HIS A 265 -2.46 -11.00 8.37
C HIS A 265 -2.82 -12.19 9.27
N THR A 266 -2.75 -13.42 8.74
CA THR A 266 -2.88 -14.63 9.54
C THR A 266 -1.80 -14.73 10.63
N PRO A 267 -2.07 -15.35 11.80
CA PRO A 267 -3.28 -16.10 12.14
C PRO A 267 -4.51 -15.20 12.39
N ILE A 268 -5.69 -15.64 11.95
CA ILE A 268 -6.93 -14.89 12.18
C ILE A 268 -7.41 -15.15 13.61
N GLN A 269 -6.91 -14.35 14.55
CA GLN A 269 -7.26 -14.40 15.96
C GLN A 269 -8.27 -13.29 16.30
N PRO A 270 -9.40 -13.61 16.94
CA PRO A 270 -10.40 -12.61 17.25
C PRO A 270 -9.90 -11.61 18.29
N ASP A 271 -10.01 -10.33 17.98
CA ASP A 271 -9.95 -9.27 19.00
C ASP A 271 -11.28 -9.20 19.75
N MET A 272 -11.26 -9.63 21.01
CA MET A 272 -12.47 -9.78 21.83
C MET A 272 -13.17 -8.45 22.15
N ARG A 273 -12.50 -7.30 21.95
CA ARG A 273 -13.11 -5.97 22.09
C ARG A 273 -14.28 -5.76 21.12
N PHE A 274 -14.24 -6.43 19.97
CA PHE A 274 -15.22 -6.26 18.89
C PHE A 274 -15.91 -7.57 18.47
N TYR A 275 -15.50 -8.72 18.99
CA TYR A 275 -15.90 -10.02 18.45
C TYR A 275 -17.39 -10.30 18.58
N GLN A 276 -17.97 -10.05 19.76
CA GLN A 276 -19.35 -10.45 20.03
C GLN A 276 -20.35 -9.75 19.09
N LYS A 277 -20.13 -8.48 18.74
CA LYS A 277 -21.06 -7.76 17.85
C LYS A 277 -21.12 -8.36 16.43
N TYR A 278 -20.02 -8.92 15.93
CA TYR A 278 -20.01 -9.56 14.61
C TYR A 278 -20.67 -10.95 14.66
N ILE A 279 -20.51 -11.68 15.77
CA ILE A 279 -21.26 -12.92 16.02
C ILE A 279 -22.76 -12.65 16.11
N ASP A 280 -23.16 -11.60 16.84
CA ASP A 280 -24.57 -11.20 16.98
C ASP A 280 -25.16 -10.74 15.64
N ALA A 281 -24.33 -10.19 14.74
CA ALA A 281 -24.69 -9.86 13.36
C ALA A 281 -24.77 -11.11 12.43
N GLY A 282 -24.50 -12.31 12.95
CA GLY A 282 -24.65 -13.58 12.23
C GLY A 282 -23.44 -13.98 11.39
N LEU A 283 -22.27 -13.37 11.59
CA LEU A 283 -21.05 -13.78 10.87
C LEU A 283 -20.56 -15.14 11.36
N PRO A 284 -20.05 -16.01 10.46
CA PRO A 284 -19.30 -17.20 10.86
C PRO A 284 -18.10 -16.83 11.75
N PRO A 285 -17.72 -17.65 12.73
CA PRO A 285 -16.65 -17.31 13.70
C PRO A 285 -15.34 -16.79 13.10
N VAL A 286 -14.84 -17.41 12.02
CA VAL A 286 -13.59 -16.99 11.38
C VAL A 286 -13.75 -15.64 10.64
N GLU A 287 -14.91 -15.39 10.03
CA GLU A 287 -15.19 -14.10 9.39
C GLU A 287 -15.42 -12.99 10.42
N ALA A 288 -16.07 -13.31 11.55
CA ALA A 288 -16.18 -12.41 12.69
C ALA A 288 -14.79 -12.07 13.25
N ALA A 289 -13.91 -13.06 13.42
CA ALA A 289 -12.53 -12.82 13.85
C ALA A 289 -11.73 -11.98 12.85
N TYR A 290 -11.95 -12.15 11.55
CA TYR A 290 -11.35 -11.28 10.53
C TYR A 290 -11.87 -9.84 10.61
N ALA A 291 -13.18 -9.67 10.79
CA ALA A 291 -13.80 -8.35 10.94
C ALA A 291 -13.29 -7.60 12.19
N THR A 292 -12.96 -8.30 13.27
CA THR A 292 -12.36 -7.66 14.44
C THR A 292 -10.92 -7.21 14.22
N LEU A 293 -10.13 -7.90 13.38
CA LEU A 293 -8.81 -7.41 12.99
C LEU A 293 -8.90 -6.10 12.19
N ILE A 294 -9.87 -6.00 11.28
CA ILE A 294 -10.14 -4.78 10.51
C ILE A 294 -10.51 -3.62 11.43
N GLU A 295 -11.45 -3.83 12.33
CA GLU A 295 -11.88 -2.77 13.25
C GLU A 295 -10.82 -2.40 14.28
N GLY A 296 -10.03 -3.37 14.76
CA GLY A 296 -8.89 -3.09 15.63
C GLY A 296 -7.82 -2.25 14.93
N MET A 297 -7.61 -2.48 13.63
CA MET A 297 -6.75 -1.62 12.79
C MET A 297 -7.36 -0.23 12.60
N ASP A 298 -8.67 -0.12 12.34
CA ASP A 298 -9.34 1.17 12.19
C ASP A 298 -9.36 1.97 13.50
N LYS A 299 -9.48 1.31 14.66
CA LYS A 299 -9.30 1.97 15.96
C LYS A 299 -7.91 2.58 16.08
N SER A 300 -6.84 1.83 15.73
CA SER A 300 -5.46 2.36 15.72
C SER A 300 -5.35 3.61 14.83
N LEU A 301 -5.95 3.59 13.63
CA LEU A 301 -5.99 4.77 12.77
C LEU A 301 -6.69 5.96 13.46
N GLY A 302 -7.80 5.70 14.15
CA GLY A 302 -8.50 6.69 14.98
C GLY A 302 -7.63 7.28 16.07
N ASP A 303 -6.93 6.45 16.84
CA ASP A 303 -6.05 6.86 17.92
C ASP A 303 -4.91 7.76 17.39
N ILE A 304 -4.27 7.39 16.28
CA ILE A 304 -3.25 8.21 15.63
C ILE A 304 -3.82 9.55 15.14
N MET A 305 -5.02 9.58 14.54
CA MET A 305 -5.65 10.84 14.15
C MET A 305 -6.00 11.72 15.36
N ASP A 306 -6.52 11.12 16.43
CA ASP A 306 -6.85 11.82 17.66
C ASP A 306 -5.58 12.32 18.37
N TYR A 307 -4.47 11.58 18.29
CA TYR A 307 -3.16 12.03 18.76
C TYR A 307 -2.71 13.29 18.02
N LEU A 308 -2.83 13.31 16.69
CA LEU A 308 -2.49 14.48 15.89
C LEU A 308 -3.37 15.69 16.25
N ASP A 309 -4.68 15.47 16.45
CA ASP A 309 -5.61 16.53 16.84
C ASP A 309 -5.28 17.07 18.24
N LYS A 310 -5.09 16.19 19.24
CA LYS A 310 -4.78 16.57 20.63
C LYS A 310 -3.46 17.34 20.78
N ASN A 311 -2.48 17.04 19.93
CA ASN A 311 -1.16 17.66 19.95
C ASN A 311 -1.00 18.82 18.95
N ASN A 312 -2.09 19.25 18.29
CA ASN A 312 -2.08 20.32 17.27
C ASN A 312 -1.09 20.05 16.10
N LEU A 313 -0.93 18.77 15.73
CA LEU A 313 -0.05 18.34 14.65
C LEU A 313 -0.80 18.14 13.31
N THR A 314 -2.13 18.09 13.33
CA THR A 314 -2.97 17.77 12.17
C THR A 314 -2.69 18.66 10.95
N GLU A 315 -2.64 19.98 11.14
CA GLU A 315 -2.46 20.94 10.03
C GLU A 315 -1.11 20.80 9.31
N ASN A 316 -0.08 20.27 9.99
CA ASN A 316 1.26 20.08 9.45
C ASN A 316 1.66 18.60 9.30
N THR A 317 0.69 17.69 9.19
CA THR A 317 0.96 16.25 9.01
C THR A 317 0.24 15.68 7.81
N VAL A 318 1.00 15.11 6.88
CA VAL A 318 0.46 14.27 5.80
C VAL A 318 0.20 12.88 6.35
N LEU A 319 -1.05 12.41 6.28
CA LEU A 319 -1.44 11.06 6.67
C LEU A 319 -1.85 10.27 5.43
N ILE A 320 -1.10 9.20 5.15
CA ILE A 320 -1.26 8.33 3.99
C ILE A 320 -1.67 6.95 4.50
N PHE A 321 -2.85 6.49 4.11
CA PHE A 321 -3.33 5.13 4.34
C PHE A 321 -3.14 4.29 3.07
N MET A 322 -2.65 3.06 3.21
CA MET A 322 -2.44 2.12 2.11
C MET A 322 -2.47 0.65 2.61
N SER A 323 -2.64 -0.32 1.72
CA SER A 323 -2.33 -1.74 1.99
C SER A 323 -1.25 -2.28 1.05
N ASP A 324 -0.58 -3.37 1.44
CA ASP A 324 0.58 -3.90 0.73
C ASP A 324 0.25 -5.00 -0.30
N ASN A 325 -0.95 -5.58 -0.26
CA ASN A 325 -1.48 -6.52 -1.24
C ASN A 325 -2.95 -6.85 -0.92
N GLY A 326 -3.67 -7.38 -1.92
CA GLY A 326 -5.09 -7.67 -1.77
C GLY A 326 -5.41 -8.75 -0.73
N GLY A 327 -6.65 -8.74 -0.23
CA GLY A 327 -7.10 -9.56 0.88
C GLY A 327 -6.99 -11.07 0.61
N LEU A 328 -6.69 -11.83 1.66
CA LEU A 328 -6.56 -13.29 1.57
C LEU A 328 -7.89 -13.95 1.15
N ALA A 329 -7.89 -14.55 -0.04
CA ALA A 329 -9.06 -15.21 -0.64
C ALA A 329 -8.82 -16.67 -1.07
N ALA A 330 -7.55 -17.11 -1.08
CA ALA A 330 -7.17 -18.48 -1.48
C ALA A 330 -7.33 -19.52 -0.36
N HIS A 331 -7.60 -19.08 0.86
CA HIS A 331 -8.01 -19.90 1.99
C HIS A 331 -9.37 -19.40 2.47
N THR A 332 -10.27 -20.31 2.85
CA THR A 332 -11.64 -19.91 3.22
C THR A 332 -11.64 -19.27 4.62
N ARG A 333 -12.01 -17.98 4.68
CA ARG A 333 -12.43 -17.30 5.92
C ARG A 333 -13.90 -17.60 6.21
N ALA A 334 -14.71 -17.52 5.15
CA ALA A 334 -16.06 -18.07 5.03
C ALA A 334 -16.47 -18.07 3.54
N GLY A 335 -17.47 -18.87 3.20
CA GLY A 335 -18.07 -18.88 1.86
C GLY A 335 -17.18 -19.48 0.78
N GLN A 336 -17.50 -19.16 -0.48
CA GLN A 336 -16.75 -19.61 -1.66
C GLN A 336 -15.34 -18.99 -1.68
N LEU A 337 -14.33 -19.75 -2.11
CA LEU A 337 -12.97 -19.25 -2.29
C LEU A 337 -12.90 -18.19 -3.41
N HIS A 338 -11.89 -17.33 -3.35
CA HIS A 338 -11.54 -16.35 -4.38
C HIS A 338 -12.60 -15.26 -4.66
N ILE A 339 -13.56 -15.06 -3.75
CA ILE A 339 -14.60 -14.02 -3.87
C ILE A 339 -14.61 -13.04 -2.69
N GLN A 340 -13.65 -13.15 -1.78
CA GLN A 340 -13.55 -12.33 -0.56
C GLN A 340 -13.28 -10.85 -0.87
N ASN A 341 -12.77 -10.53 -2.06
CA ASN A 341 -12.52 -9.16 -2.52
C ASN A 341 -13.59 -8.63 -3.51
N TYR A 342 -14.77 -9.26 -3.56
CA TYR A 342 -15.85 -8.90 -4.50
C TYR A 342 -16.13 -7.39 -4.49
N PRO A 343 -16.21 -6.72 -5.67
CA PRO A 343 -16.38 -7.30 -7.01
C PRO A 343 -15.10 -7.75 -7.70
N LEU A 344 -13.94 -7.55 -7.07
CA LEU A 344 -12.65 -7.93 -7.64
C LEU A 344 -12.48 -9.45 -7.60
N ASN A 345 -11.75 -9.98 -8.56
CA ASN A 345 -11.51 -11.42 -8.68
C ASN A 345 -10.30 -11.84 -7.85
N SER A 346 -10.42 -12.96 -7.14
CA SER A 346 -9.34 -13.56 -6.36
C SER A 346 -8.87 -12.69 -5.19
N GLY A 347 -7.60 -12.76 -4.83
CA GLY A 347 -7.00 -12.12 -3.66
C GLY A 347 -5.48 -12.22 -3.66
N LYS A 348 -4.87 -12.10 -2.48
CA LYS A 348 -3.43 -12.32 -2.24
C LYS A 348 -2.83 -13.43 -3.12
N GLY A 349 -1.69 -13.13 -3.74
CA GLY A 349 -0.96 -14.02 -4.65
C GLY A 349 -1.47 -14.03 -6.10
N SER A 350 -2.60 -13.38 -6.39
CA SER A 350 -3.16 -13.30 -7.74
C SER A 350 -2.71 -12.06 -8.50
N ALA A 351 -2.46 -12.20 -9.80
CA ALA A 351 -2.26 -11.07 -10.73
C ALA A 351 -3.56 -10.29 -11.03
N TYR A 352 -4.73 -10.82 -10.63
CA TYR A 352 -6.02 -10.18 -10.80
C TYR A 352 -6.21 -8.99 -9.84
N GLU A 353 -7.14 -8.10 -10.15
CA GLU A 353 -7.42 -6.87 -9.39
C GLU A 353 -7.61 -7.14 -7.90
N GLY A 354 -8.19 -8.29 -7.52
CA GLY A 354 -8.40 -8.62 -6.11
C GLY A 354 -7.12 -8.88 -5.33
N GLY A 355 -6.00 -9.17 -6.01
CA GLY A 355 -4.69 -9.36 -5.39
C GLY A 355 -3.77 -8.14 -5.43
N VAL A 356 -4.06 -7.12 -6.26
CA VAL A 356 -3.14 -6.01 -6.51
C VAL A 356 -3.75 -4.62 -6.32
N ARG A 357 -5.07 -4.48 -6.18
CA ARG A 357 -5.75 -3.19 -6.05
C ARG A 357 -6.06 -2.91 -4.59
N GLU A 358 -5.62 -1.75 -4.11
CA GLU A 358 -5.51 -1.49 -2.67
C GLU A 358 -6.36 -0.30 -2.22
N PRO A 359 -6.88 -0.31 -0.98
CA PRO A 359 -7.52 0.87 -0.40
C PRO A 359 -6.45 1.93 -0.09
N MET A 360 -6.62 3.14 -0.63
CA MET A 360 -5.68 4.23 -0.43
C MET A 360 -6.39 5.56 -0.15
N ILE A 361 -5.96 6.26 0.90
CA ILE A 361 -6.50 7.55 1.33
C ILE A 361 -5.35 8.47 1.71
N ILE A 362 -5.39 9.74 1.29
CA ILE A 362 -4.41 10.74 1.69
C ILE A 362 -5.12 11.96 2.26
N ARG A 363 -4.73 12.38 3.47
CA ARG A 363 -5.09 13.65 4.08
C ARG A 363 -3.86 14.54 4.16
N TRP A 364 -3.97 15.75 3.62
CA TRP A 364 -2.96 16.80 3.76
C TRP A 364 -3.67 18.17 3.81
N PRO A 365 -3.95 18.69 5.01
CA PRO A 365 -4.67 19.95 5.17
C PRO A 365 -4.01 21.10 4.39
N GLY A 366 -4.83 21.96 3.79
CA GLY A 366 -4.37 23.07 2.95
C GLY A 366 -3.83 22.69 1.55
N VAL A 367 -3.56 21.40 1.29
CA VAL A 367 -3.00 20.93 0.01
C VAL A 367 -3.96 20.02 -0.74
N VAL A 368 -4.44 18.97 -0.08
CA VAL A 368 -5.38 18.00 -0.68
C VAL A 368 -6.81 18.47 -0.42
N THR A 369 -7.61 18.59 -1.49
CA THR A 369 -9.04 18.87 -1.36
C THR A 369 -9.76 17.74 -0.62
N PRO A 370 -10.43 18.01 0.52
CA PRO A 370 -11.20 17.02 1.27
C PRO A 370 -12.39 16.47 0.47
N GLU A 371 -12.93 15.32 0.89
CA GLU A 371 -14.08 14.65 0.29
C GLU A 371 -13.97 14.36 -1.22
N THR A 372 -12.74 14.15 -1.73
CA THR A 372 -12.52 13.90 -3.17
C THR A 372 -12.10 12.47 -3.48
N LYS A 373 -12.33 12.06 -4.74
CA LYS A 373 -11.87 10.78 -5.28
C LYS A 373 -10.92 11.00 -6.46
N CYS A 374 -9.92 10.14 -6.59
CA CYS A 374 -9.04 10.05 -7.75
C CYS A 374 -9.13 8.65 -8.37
N ASN A 375 -9.42 8.58 -9.66
CA ASN A 375 -9.43 7.33 -10.43
C ASN A 375 -8.19 7.16 -11.32
N HIS A 376 -7.23 8.07 -11.27
CA HIS A 376 -5.96 7.87 -11.97
C HIS A 376 -5.20 6.75 -11.26
N TYR A 377 -4.75 5.74 -12.00
CA TYR A 377 -4.00 4.65 -11.40
C TYR A 377 -2.56 5.04 -11.07
N LEU A 378 -2.06 4.47 -9.99
CA LEU A 378 -0.69 4.63 -9.49
C LEU A 378 -0.20 3.29 -8.91
N MET A 379 1.10 3.17 -8.67
CA MET A 379 1.73 1.94 -8.20
C MET A 379 2.58 2.22 -6.95
N ILE A 380 2.77 1.22 -6.10
CA ILE A 380 3.50 1.35 -4.83
C ILE A 380 4.89 2.00 -4.97
N GLU A 381 5.68 1.71 -6.01
CA GLU A 381 7.00 2.34 -6.19
C GLU A 381 6.92 3.87 -6.35
N ASP A 382 5.75 4.43 -6.67
CA ASP A 382 5.51 5.87 -6.78
C ASP A 382 5.54 6.59 -5.42
N PHE A 383 5.33 5.85 -4.32
CA PHE A 383 5.38 6.41 -2.98
C PHE A 383 6.79 6.89 -2.64
N PHE A 384 7.84 6.22 -3.14
CA PHE A 384 9.23 6.60 -2.91
C PHE A 384 9.52 8.04 -3.34
N PRO A 385 9.36 8.43 -4.63
CA PRO A 385 9.58 9.81 -5.04
C PRO A 385 8.54 10.76 -4.46
N THR A 386 7.28 10.34 -4.30
CA THR A 386 6.24 11.25 -3.78
C THR A 386 6.48 11.66 -2.34
N ILE A 387 6.87 10.72 -1.47
CA ILE A 387 7.17 11.01 -0.06
C ILE A 387 8.39 11.92 0.04
N LEU A 388 9.40 11.74 -0.81
CA LEU A 388 10.55 12.64 -0.87
C LEU A 388 10.17 14.05 -1.34
N GLU A 389 9.29 14.17 -2.33
CA GLU A 389 8.79 15.47 -2.78
C GLU A 389 7.91 16.15 -1.71
N ILE A 390 7.06 15.41 -0.98
CA ILE A 390 6.32 15.92 0.19
C ILE A 390 7.29 16.43 1.26
N ALA A 391 8.40 15.73 1.46
CA ALA A 391 9.45 16.09 2.40
C ALA A 391 10.38 17.22 1.91
N GLU A 392 10.09 17.81 0.75
CA GLU A 392 10.91 18.84 0.10
C GLU A 392 12.37 18.39 -0.17
N VAL A 393 12.56 17.08 -0.43
CA VAL A 393 13.84 16.47 -0.77
C VAL A 393 13.97 16.40 -2.29
N GLU A 394 14.41 17.49 -2.91
CA GLU A 394 14.49 17.63 -4.37
C GLU A 394 15.79 17.05 -4.96
N HIS A 395 16.88 17.04 -4.18
CA HIS A 395 18.20 16.63 -4.65
C HIS A 395 18.74 15.47 -3.82
N TYR A 396 18.59 14.27 -4.37
CA TYR A 396 19.05 13.05 -3.75
C TYR A 396 19.60 12.07 -4.79
N ASN A 397 20.63 11.33 -4.37
CA ASN A 397 21.23 10.26 -5.16
C ASN A 397 20.81 8.92 -4.60
N THR A 398 20.55 7.97 -5.49
CA THR A 398 20.29 6.58 -5.14
C THR A 398 21.30 5.71 -5.86
N ILE A 399 21.77 4.64 -5.22
CA ILE A 399 22.62 3.65 -5.89
C ILE A 399 21.83 2.84 -6.92
N GLN A 400 20.53 2.66 -6.68
CA GLN A 400 19.60 2.01 -7.58
C GLN A 400 18.97 3.00 -8.57
N GLN A 401 18.59 2.50 -9.74
CA GLN A 401 17.66 3.19 -10.62
C GLN A 401 16.24 3.10 -10.04
N ARG A 402 15.51 4.21 -10.07
CA ARG A 402 14.11 4.28 -9.63
C ARG A 402 13.16 4.14 -10.83
N ASP A 403 12.05 3.45 -10.62
CA ASP A 403 10.96 3.25 -11.58
C ASP A 403 9.70 4.05 -11.19
N GLY A 404 9.54 4.37 -9.90
CA GLY A 404 8.42 5.16 -9.38
C GLY A 404 8.36 6.56 -9.98
N ILE A 405 7.13 7.05 -10.16
CA ILE A 405 6.85 8.40 -10.65
C ILE A 405 5.97 9.11 -9.63
N SER A 406 6.38 10.29 -9.17
CA SER A 406 5.64 11.04 -8.16
C SER A 406 4.19 11.30 -8.57
N PHE A 407 3.26 10.98 -7.69
CA PHE A 407 1.84 11.31 -7.81
C PHE A 407 1.46 12.62 -7.10
N LEU A 408 2.44 13.42 -6.67
CA LEU A 408 2.19 14.75 -6.07
C LEU A 408 1.27 15.65 -6.94
N PRO A 409 1.31 15.61 -8.29
CA PRO A 409 0.33 16.34 -9.11
C PRO A 409 -1.12 15.94 -8.88
N LEU A 410 -1.38 14.67 -8.52
CA LEU A 410 -2.73 14.18 -8.21
C LEU A 410 -3.25 14.68 -6.86
N LEU A 411 -2.35 15.11 -5.97
CA LEU A 411 -2.67 15.68 -4.66
C LEU A 411 -2.88 17.18 -4.73
N THR A 412 -1.97 17.88 -5.38
CA THR A 412 -1.90 19.35 -5.41
C THR A 412 -2.73 19.98 -6.53
N GLY A 413 -3.12 19.21 -7.55
CA GLY A 413 -3.70 19.71 -8.79
C GLY A 413 -2.72 20.52 -9.66
N LYS A 414 -1.45 20.61 -9.27
CA LYS A 414 -0.39 21.33 -9.98
C LYS A 414 0.44 20.36 -10.80
N GLY A 415 0.59 20.64 -12.10
CA GLY A 415 1.27 19.74 -13.03
C GLY A 415 0.34 18.67 -13.60
N LYS A 416 0.92 17.64 -14.22
CA LYS A 416 0.17 16.52 -14.81
C LYS A 416 0.88 15.22 -14.48
N MET A 417 0.15 14.27 -13.91
CA MET A 417 0.57 12.88 -13.92
C MET A 417 0.48 12.37 -15.37
N LYS A 418 1.53 11.72 -15.85
CA LYS A 418 1.52 11.16 -17.20
C LYS A 418 0.81 9.82 -17.16
N ASP A 419 -0.04 9.56 -18.16
CA ASP A 419 -0.47 8.21 -18.46
C ASP A 419 0.77 7.33 -18.67
N ARG A 420 0.79 6.17 -18.04
CA ARG A 420 1.91 5.23 -18.09
C ARG A 420 1.43 3.81 -18.05
N ASP A 421 2.27 2.89 -18.49
CA ASP A 421 2.04 1.48 -18.24
C ASP A 421 2.54 1.13 -16.83
N ILE A 422 1.81 0.29 -16.10
CA ILE A 422 2.27 -0.31 -14.84
C ILE A 422 2.42 -1.83 -15.03
N TYR A 423 3.39 -2.41 -14.32
CA TYR A 423 3.89 -3.75 -14.59
C TYR A 423 3.99 -4.56 -13.30
N TRP A 424 3.61 -5.84 -13.38
CA TRP A 424 3.83 -6.82 -12.31
C TRP A 424 4.61 -8.01 -12.83
N HIS A 425 5.40 -8.60 -11.95
CA HIS A 425 6.22 -9.75 -12.28
C HIS A 425 6.34 -10.67 -11.06
N TYR A 426 5.74 -11.85 -11.17
CA TYR A 426 5.71 -12.87 -10.13
C TYR A 426 6.08 -14.24 -10.73
N PRO A 427 7.37 -14.51 -11.02
CA PRO A 427 7.80 -15.75 -11.66
C PRO A 427 7.93 -16.92 -10.66
N HIS A 428 6.97 -17.05 -9.73
CA HIS A 428 7.06 -17.90 -8.53
C HIS A 428 5.79 -18.71 -8.28
N SER A 429 5.88 -19.64 -7.33
CA SER A 429 4.69 -20.24 -6.69
C SER A 429 4.56 -19.82 -5.24
N TRP A 430 3.42 -19.20 -4.92
CA TRP A 430 3.09 -18.84 -3.54
C TRP A 430 2.69 -20.07 -2.70
N GLY A 431 2.19 -21.14 -3.34
CA GLY A 431 1.70 -22.37 -2.70
C GLY A 431 0.23 -22.67 -3.04
N PRO A 432 -0.72 -21.77 -2.73
CA PRO A 432 -2.12 -21.92 -3.14
C PRO A 432 -2.31 -21.85 -4.67
N SER A 433 -3.47 -22.30 -5.13
CA SER A 433 -3.91 -22.19 -6.54
C SER A 433 -5.24 -21.44 -6.62
N GLY A 434 -5.54 -20.86 -7.78
CA GLY A 434 -6.77 -20.10 -8.00
C GLY A 434 -6.66 -19.14 -9.18
N PRO A 435 -7.73 -18.38 -9.48
CA PRO A 435 -7.74 -17.44 -10.60
C PRO A 435 -6.63 -16.41 -10.47
N GLY A 436 -5.80 -16.26 -11.52
CA GLY A 436 -4.66 -15.35 -11.54
C GLY A 436 -3.49 -15.70 -10.62
N ILE A 437 -3.55 -16.81 -9.87
CA ILE A 437 -2.47 -17.25 -8.96
C ILE A 437 -1.53 -18.20 -9.71
N GLY A 438 -0.23 -17.93 -9.63
CA GLY A 438 0.82 -18.74 -10.23
C GLY A 438 1.92 -17.88 -10.83
N ALA A 439 2.89 -18.52 -11.50
CA ALA A 439 4.00 -17.82 -12.13
C ALA A 439 3.49 -16.96 -13.29
N THR A 440 3.40 -15.65 -13.08
CA THR A 440 2.77 -14.70 -14.00
C THR A 440 3.61 -13.43 -14.18
N CYS A 441 3.36 -12.73 -15.28
CA CYS A 441 3.67 -11.31 -15.42
C CYS A 441 2.49 -10.60 -16.07
N SER A 442 2.29 -9.33 -15.75
CA SER A 442 1.15 -8.56 -16.26
C SER A 442 1.48 -7.11 -16.50
N ILE A 443 0.70 -6.49 -17.38
CA ILE A 443 0.78 -5.07 -17.72
C ILE A 443 -0.63 -4.49 -17.68
N ARG A 444 -0.78 -3.29 -17.11
CA ARG A 444 -1.95 -2.43 -17.29
C ARG A 444 -1.54 -1.23 -18.15
N SER A 445 -2.22 -1.05 -19.27
CA SER A 445 -1.98 0.01 -20.26
C SER A 445 -3.31 0.69 -20.59
N GLY A 446 -3.56 1.86 -20.00
CA GLY A 446 -4.87 2.53 -20.10
C GLY A 446 -5.98 1.65 -19.53
N ASP A 447 -6.98 1.29 -20.34
CA ASP A 447 -8.11 0.46 -19.90
C ASP A 447 -7.79 -1.04 -19.85
N TRP A 448 -6.70 -1.46 -20.51
CA TRP A 448 -6.45 -2.86 -20.81
C TRP A 448 -5.41 -3.47 -19.89
N LYS A 449 -5.74 -4.64 -19.33
CA LYS A 449 -4.83 -5.46 -18.53
C LYS A 449 -4.58 -6.78 -19.23
N LEU A 450 -3.30 -7.11 -19.44
CA LEU A 450 -2.86 -8.39 -19.97
C LEU A 450 -2.19 -9.19 -18.85
N VAL A 451 -2.59 -10.44 -18.65
CA VAL A 451 -1.94 -11.40 -17.75
C VAL A 451 -1.35 -12.53 -18.58
N TYR A 452 -0.08 -12.85 -18.34
CA TYR A 452 0.63 -13.95 -19.00
C TYR A 452 1.06 -14.99 -17.97
N TYR A 453 0.82 -16.27 -18.27
CA TYR A 453 1.18 -17.40 -17.40
C TYR A 453 2.38 -18.15 -17.99
N PHE A 454 3.46 -18.27 -17.20
CA PHE A 454 4.70 -18.90 -17.66
C PHE A 454 4.60 -20.42 -17.83
N ASP A 455 3.67 -21.08 -17.13
CA ASP A 455 3.49 -22.54 -17.16
C ASP A 455 2.97 -23.06 -18.51
N SER A 456 2.06 -22.29 -19.13
CA SER A 456 1.23 -22.69 -20.26
C SER A 456 1.44 -21.77 -21.46
N GLY A 457 2.02 -20.60 -21.27
CA GLY A 457 2.10 -19.55 -22.28
C GLY A 457 0.76 -18.86 -22.56
N LYS A 458 -0.24 -19.05 -21.68
CA LYS A 458 -1.59 -18.47 -21.84
C LYS A 458 -1.54 -16.94 -21.64
N HIS A 459 -2.31 -16.23 -22.46
CA HIS A 459 -2.63 -14.81 -22.30
C HIS A 459 -4.09 -14.63 -21.95
N GLU A 460 -4.38 -13.81 -20.96
CA GLU A 460 -5.72 -13.31 -20.67
C GLU A 460 -5.73 -11.79 -20.82
N LEU A 461 -6.79 -11.25 -21.41
CA LEU A 461 -6.93 -9.82 -21.65
C LEU A 461 -8.27 -9.32 -21.13
N PHE A 462 -8.22 -8.30 -20.28
CA PHE A 462 -9.40 -7.69 -19.66
C PHE A 462 -9.44 -6.18 -19.92
N ASN A 463 -10.64 -5.63 -20.11
CA ASN A 463 -10.88 -4.19 -20.05
C ASN A 463 -11.36 -3.85 -18.63
N ILE A 464 -10.52 -3.27 -17.80
CA ILE A 464 -10.80 -3.13 -16.36
C ILE A 464 -11.95 -2.15 -16.05
N PRO A 465 -12.09 -0.99 -16.73
CA PRO A 465 -13.26 -0.14 -16.52
C PRO A 465 -14.59 -0.81 -16.87
N ALA A 466 -14.61 -1.64 -17.93
CA ALA A 466 -15.81 -2.34 -18.37
C ALA A 466 -16.07 -3.67 -17.64
N ASP A 467 -15.02 -4.30 -17.11
CA ASP A 467 -15.05 -5.58 -16.41
C ASP A 467 -14.08 -5.59 -15.24
N ILE A 468 -14.45 -4.88 -14.18
CA ILE A 468 -13.69 -4.82 -12.92
C ILE A 468 -13.52 -6.20 -12.27
N SER A 469 -14.38 -7.16 -12.63
CA SER A 469 -14.39 -8.51 -12.10
C SER A 469 -13.52 -9.49 -12.89
N GLU A 470 -12.86 -9.04 -13.97
CA GLU A 470 -11.98 -9.86 -14.82
C GLU A 470 -12.62 -11.22 -15.18
N LYS A 471 -13.93 -11.21 -15.48
CA LYS A 471 -14.69 -12.43 -15.80
C LYS A 471 -14.65 -12.78 -17.27
N ASN A 472 -14.44 -11.79 -18.13
CA ASN A 472 -14.51 -11.92 -19.57
C ASN A 472 -13.13 -11.78 -20.18
N ASP A 473 -12.41 -12.90 -20.30
CA ASP A 473 -11.19 -12.94 -21.11
C ASP A 473 -11.54 -12.70 -22.59
N VAL A 474 -11.05 -11.59 -23.14
CA VAL A 474 -11.26 -11.19 -24.53
C VAL A 474 -10.00 -11.29 -25.38
N ALA A 475 -8.96 -12.01 -24.92
CA ALA A 475 -7.70 -12.19 -25.63
C ALA A 475 -7.91 -12.74 -27.05
N GLY A 476 -8.71 -13.81 -27.19
CA GLY A 476 -9.03 -14.43 -28.47
C GLY A 476 -9.78 -13.52 -29.45
N LYS A 477 -10.47 -12.47 -28.95
CA LYS A 477 -11.17 -11.48 -29.77
C LYS A 477 -10.29 -10.28 -30.15
N ASN A 478 -9.12 -10.12 -29.50
CA ASN A 478 -8.27 -8.94 -29.65
C ASN A 478 -6.77 -9.31 -29.89
N PRO A 479 -6.45 -10.18 -30.86
CA PRO A 479 -5.10 -10.72 -31.02
C PRO A 479 -4.03 -9.65 -31.29
N THR A 480 -4.36 -8.59 -32.04
CA THR A 480 -3.44 -7.47 -32.30
C THR A 480 -3.09 -6.70 -31.03
N LEU A 481 -4.08 -6.51 -30.14
CA LEU A 481 -3.86 -5.83 -28.87
C LEU A 481 -3.06 -6.70 -27.90
N VAL A 482 -3.36 -8.00 -27.84
CA VAL A 482 -2.57 -8.98 -27.07
C VAL A 482 -1.11 -8.95 -27.50
N LYS A 483 -0.82 -9.02 -28.80
CA LYS A 483 0.56 -8.93 -29.33
C LYS A 483 1.25 -7.62 -28.95
N LYS A 484 0.55 -6.49 -29.06
CA LYS A 484 1.09 -5.16 -28.69
C LYS A 484 1.43 -5.07 -27.21
N LEU A 485 0.54 -5.53 -26.32
CA LEU A 485 0.76 -5.49 -24.87
C LEU A 485 1.83 -6.50 -24.44
N SER A 486 1.87 -7.69 -25.05
CA SER A 486 2.94 -8.66 -24.81
C SER A 486 4.32 -8.10 -25.17
N GLN A 487 4.44 -7.38 -26.29
CA GLN A 487 5.69 -6.71 -26.68
C GLN A 487 6.10 -5.63 -25.67
N LYS A 488 5.17 -4.78 -25.24
CA LYS A 488 5.43 -3.77 -24.20
C LYS A 488 5.92 -4.42 -22.90
N LEU A 489 5.19 -5.41 -22.40
CA LEU A 489 5.51 -6.14 -21.18
C LEU A 489 6.89 -6.80 -21.27
N SER A 490 7.15 -7.54 -22.35
CA SER A 490 8.41 -8.26 -22.52
C SER A 490 9.60 -7.31 -22.68
N ASN A 491 9.43 -6.19 -23.38
CA ASN A 491 10.46 -5.16 -23.50
C ASN A 491 10.78 -4.52 -22.16
N TYR A 492 9.75 -4.21 -21.35
CA TYR A 492 9.95 -3.70 -20.00
C TYR A 492 10.72 -4.70 -19.14
N LEU A 493 10.24 -5.95 -19.06
CA LEU A 493 10.87 -7.01 -18.26
C LEU A 493 12.33 -7.23 -18.66
N ARG A 494 12.65 -7.23 -19.96
CA ARG A 494 14.04 -7.30 -20.43
C ARG A 494 14.85 -6.05 -20.06
N SER A 495 14.27 -4.86 -20.13
CA SER A 495 14.96 -3.60 -19.81
C SER A 495 15.35 -3.45 -18.33
N VAL A 496 14.70 -4.22 -17.45
CA VAL A 496 14.96 -4.23 -16.00
C VAL A 496 15.63 -5.53 -15.54
N ASP A 497 16.13 -6.32 -16.48
CA ASP A 497 16.75 -7.63 -16.25
C ASP A 497 15.87 -8.55 -15.38
N ALA A 498 14.57 -8.59 -15.64
CA ALA A 498 13.64 -9.46 -14.93
C ALA A 498 13.98 -10.94 -15.19
N GLN A 499 13.79 -11.77 -14.16
CA GLN A 499 14.03 -13.22 -14.25
C GLN A 499 12.80 -13.96 -14.79
N ARG A 500 12.94 -15.19 -15.26
CA ARG A 500 11.78 -16.03 -15.62
C ARG A 500 12.05 -17.49 -15.29
N PRO A 501 11.01 -18.31 -15.09
CA PRO A 501 11.18 -19.73 -14.79
C PRO A 501 11.84 -20.47 -15.96
N ILE A 502 12.38 -21.66 -15.68
CA ILE A 502 12.80 -22.66 -16.68
C ILE A 502 11.70 -23.71 -16.79
N LEU A 503 11.32 -24.11 -18.01
CA LEU A 503 10.39 -25.21 -18.24
C LEU A 503 11.12 -26.55 -18.10
N ARG A 504 10.66 -27.42 -17.21
CA ARG A 504 11.30 -28.72 -16.95
C ARG A 504 11.31 -29.63 -18.18
N ALA A 505 10.25 -29.59 -18.99
CA ALA A 505 10.12 -30.44 -20.17
C ALA A 505 11.21 -30.15 -21.22
N THR A 506 11.65 -28.89 -21.34
CA THR A 506 12.60 -28.46 -22.38
C THR A 506 13.97 -28.09 -21.84
N GLN A 507 14.09 -27.86 -20.52
CA GLN A 507 15.28 -27.28 -19.87
C GLN A 507 15.68 -25.91 -20.46
N GLN A 508 14.70 -25.19 -21.04
CA GLN A 508 14.87 -23.84 -21.57
C GLN A 508 14.11 -22.84 -20.70
N LEU A 509 14.53 -21.57 -20.73
CA LEU A 509 13.76 -20.50 -20.13
C LEU A 509 12.34 -20.48 -20.72
N ALA A 510 11.34 -20.30 -19.85
CA ALA A 510 9.96 -20.10 -20.28
C ALA A 510 9.90 -18.88 -21.23
N PRO A 511 9.15 -18.95 -22.34
CA PRO A 511 9.10 -17.85 -23.30
C PRO A 511 8.57 -16.58 -22.62
N TRP A 512 9.08 -15.42 -23.04
CA TRP A 512 8.50 -14.14 -22.70
C TRP A 512 7.14 -14.01 -23.38
N PRO A 513 6.24 -13.15 -22.88
CA PRO A 513 4.91 -12.98 -23.46
C PRO A 513 4.90 -12.79 -24.98
N ASP A 514 5.89 -12.08 -25.54
CA ASP A 514 6.00 -11.79 -26.98
C ASP A 514 6.66 -12.90 -27.82
N GLU A 515 7.28 -13.89 -27.20
CA GLU A 515 7.95 -15.02 -27.87
C GLU A 515 6.99 -16.17 -28.21
N THR A 516 5.72 -16.05 -27.82
CA THR A 516 4.68 -17.06 -28.05
C THR A 516 3.92 -16.89 -29.36
N PHE A 517 4.05 -15.74 -30.03
CA PHE A 517 3.45 -15.48 -31.33
C PHE A 517 4.36 -16.04 -32.43
N LYS A 518 3.85 -17.02 -33.18
CA LYS A 518 4.50 -17.54 -34.39
C LYS A 518 4.23 -16.65 -35.60
#